data_AF-A0A0N4UT95-F1
#
_entry.id   AF-A0A0N4UT95-F1
#
_cell.length_a   1.000
_cell.length_b   1.000
_cell.length_c   1.000
_cell.angle_alpha   90.00
_cell.angle_beta   90.00
_cell.angle_gamma   90.00
#
_symmetry.space_group_name_H-M   'P 1'
#
loop_
_entity.id
_entity.type
_entity.pdbx_description
1 polymer ?
#
loop_
_entity_poly.entity_id
_entity_poly.type
_entity_poly.pdbx_seq_one_letter_code
_entity_poly.pdbx_strand_id
1 'polypeptide(L)'
;MKYAKELREAIEMVMWNSTDGVWYDYDSEEKTHRRRFYPSNVYPLIFGDSSKKVTKRVLAYLKRMDVLKYPGFLGGIPATLEGSSHEQWDFPNVWGPSVHLFVESLRKSGDPELYNISKKVADGFIRTVYNGLMNPSPQWPAACWEKYDARFDDGRPGIGGEYPVQQGFGWTNGAVLDLIYRFYIEPQERKFGAVRLYANNVHSNRRLYIFYLLIPTSLLIVAWLTCQVQKSQVNHNRTQIFDIIGKPEESYLIADSDTE
;
A
#
# COMPACT_ATOMS: atom_id res chain seq x y z
N MET A 1 -15.08 -9.24 -22.77
CA MET A 1 -15.48 -10.34 -21.85
C MET A 1 -14.63 -11.61 -22.03
N LYS A 2 -14.32 -12.06 -23.27
CA LYS A 2 -13.49 -13.27 -23.52
C LYS A 2 -12.18 -13.32 -22.71
N TYR A 3 -11.30 -12.34 -22.89
CA TYR A 3 -9.98 -12.32 -22.24
C TYR A 3 -10.03 -12.29 -20.71
N ALA A 4 -11.01 -11.61 -20.12
CA ALA A 4 -11.17 -11.58 -18.66
C ALA A 4 -11.54 -12.96 -18.09
N LYS A 5 -12.36 -13.72 -18.81
CA LYS A 5 -12.71 -15.09 -18.44
C LYS A 5 -11.51 -16.03 -18.57
N GLU A 6 -10.79 -15.95 -19.69
CA GLU A 6 -9.59 -16.76 -19.94
C GLU A 6 -8.49 -16.50 -18.90
N LEU A 7 -8.23 -15.23 -18.57
CA LEU A 7 -7.26 -14.88 -17.55
C LEU A 7 -7.66 -15.42 -16.18
N ARG A 8 -8.95 -15.36 -15.84
CA ARG A 8 -9.45 -15.91 -14.58
C ARG A 8 -9.28 -17.43 -14.52
N GLU A 9 -9.64 -18.14 -15.58
CA GLU A 9 -9.44 -19.58 -15.66
C GLU A 9 -7.96 -19.95 -15.55
N ALA A 10 -7.06 -19.16 -16.15
CA ALA A 10 -5.61 -19.35 -16.03
C ALA A 10 -5.11 -19.12 -14.59
N ILE A 11 -5.57 -18.06 -13.91
CA ILE A 11 -5.23 -17.81 -12.49
C ILE A 11 -5.68 -18.98 -11.62
N GLU A 12 -6.90 -19.48 -11.81
CA GLU A 12 -7.41 -20.63 -11.05
C GLU A 12 -6.69 -21.94 -11.40
N MET A 13 -6.19 -22.10 -12.63
CA MET A 13 -5.47 -23.31 -13.04
C MET A 13 -4.04 -23.33 -12.52
N VAL A 14 -3.35 -22.19 -12.57
CA VAL A 14 -1.90 -22.09 -12.35
C VAL A 14 -1.56 -21.72 -10.91
N MET A 15 -2.35 -20.83 -10.30
CA MET A 15 -2.00 -20.24 -8.99
C MET A 15 -2.76 -20.89 -7.84
N TRP A 16 -3.96 -21.43 -8.07
CA TRP A 16 -4.76 -22.03 -7.00
C TRP A 16 -4.15 -23.33 -6.48
N ASN A 17 -3.85 -23.35 -5.19
CA ASN A 17 -3.37 -24.54 -4.52
C ASN A 17 -4.51 -25.23 -3.76
N SER A 18 -4.94 -26.39 -4.28
CA SER A 18 -6.01 -27.18 -3.68
C SER A 18 -5.61 -27.95 -2.41
N THR A 19 -4.37 -27.86 -1.95
CA THR A 19 -3.94 -28.40 -0.66
C THR A 19 -4.10 -27.32 0.41
N ASP A 20 -3.50 -26.15 0.18
CA ASP A 20 -3.47 -25.07 1.16
C ASP A 20 -4.70 -24.18 1.11
N GLY A 21 -5.40 -24.09 -0.03
CA GLY A 21 -6.63 -23.34 -0.18
C GLY A 21 -6.46 -21.84 -0.44
N VAL A 22 -5.41 -21.47 -1.17
CA VAL A 22 -5.04 -20.10 -1.53
C VAL A 22 -4.37 -20.07 -2.90
N TRP A 23 -4.19 -18.87 -3.44
CA TRP A 23 -3.39 -18.66 -4.63
C TRP A 23 -1.93 -18.40 -4.24
N TYR A 24 -0.98 -19.06 -4.89
CA TYR A 24 0.46 -18.81 -4.76
C TYR A 24 1.03 -18.34 -6.08
N ASP A 25 2.16 -17.66 -6.03
CA ASP A 25 3.00 -17.51 -7.22
C ASP A 25 3.47 -18.90 -7.70
N TYR A 26 3.49 -19.07 -9.01
CA TYR A 26 3.90 -20.31 -9.65
C TYR A 26 5.28 -20.12 -10.25
N ASP A 27 6.21 -21.00 -9.88
CA ASP A 27 7.53 -21.06 -10.45
C ASP A 27 7.49 -21.83 -11.77
N SER A 28 7.75 -21.13 -12.87
CA SER A 28 7.70 -21.75 -14.20
C SER A 28 8.92 -22.60 -14.53
N GLU A 29 10.03 -22.46 -13.82
CA GLU A 29 11.24 -23.26 -14.01
C GLU A 29 11.12 -24.56 -13.20
N GLU A 30 10.84 -24.43 -11.90
CA GLU A 30 10.70 -25.55 -10.96
C GLU A 30 9.33 -26.23 -11.02
N LYS A 31 8.41 -25.70 -11.84
CA LYS A 31 7.04 -26.20 -12.03
C LYS A 31 6.27 -26.37 -10.72
N THR A 32 6.49 -25.49 -9.75
CA THR A 32 5.97 -25.63 -8.38
C THR A 32 5.44 -24.33 -7.81
N HIS A 33 4.53 -24.44 -6.83
CA HIS A 33 4.01 -23.27 -6.11
C HIS A 33 5.04 -22.75 -5.09
N ARG A 34 5.24 -21.43 -5.03
CA ARG A 34 6.00 -20.77 -3.97
C ARG A 34 5.13 -20.60 -2.72
N ARG A 35 5.14 -21.61 -1.84
CA ARG A 35 4.21 -21.77 -0.70
C ARG A 35 4.46 -20.84 0.51
N ARG A 36 5.07 -19.67 0.32
CA ARG A 36 5.25 -18.66 1.39
C ARG A 36 3.98 -17.82 1.55
N PHE A 37 3.83 -17.20 2.72
CA PHE A 37 2.75 -16.24 2.95
C PHE A 37 3.08 -14.91 2.30
N TYR A 38 2.16 -14.43 1.47
CA TYR A 38 2.03 -13.03 1.09
C TYR A 38 0.56 -12.61 1.21
N PRO A 39 0.27 -11.32 1.43
CA PRO A 39 -1.09 -10.80 1.36
C PRO A 39 -1.76 -11.07 0.01
N SER A 40 -0.98 -11.13 -1.07
CA SER A 40 -1.47 -11.44 -2.43
C SER A 40 -2.14 -12.81 -2.55
N ASN A 41 -1.85 -13.74 -1.64
CA ASN A 41 -2.41 -15.09 -1.66
C ASN A 41 -3.94 -15.14 -1.55
N VAL A 42 -4.58 -14.02 -1.19
CA VAL A 42 -6.04 -13.91 -1.08
C VAL A 42 -6.64 -12.86 -2.02
N TYR A 43 -5.83 -12.16 -2.82
CA TYR A 43 -6.29 -11.07 -3.69
C TYR A 43 -7.39 -11.46 -4.68
N PRO A 44 -7.43 -12.69 -5.24
CA PRO A 44 -8.54 -13.10 -6.11
C PRO A 44 -9.93 -13.05 -5.45
N LEU A 45 -10.04 -13.02 -4.10
CA LEU A 45 -11.33 -12.81 -3.43
C LEU A 45 -11.94 -11.42 -3.69
N ILE A 46 -11.17 -10.44 -4.16
CA ILE A 46 -11.65 -9.08 -4.44
C ILE A 46 -12.78 -9.02 -5.47
N PHE A 47 -12.92 -10.03 -6.32
CA PHE A 47 -13.99 -10.13 -7.32
C PHE A 47 -15.36 -10.42 -6.69
N GLY A 48 -15.41 -10.91 -5.44
CA GLY A 48 -16.63 -11.04 -4.66
C GLY A 48 -17.61 -12.13 -5.12
N ASP A 49 -17.19 -13.01 -6.02
CA ASP A 49 -17.98 -14.10 -6.61
C ASP A 49 -17.39 -15.49 -6.31
N SER A 50 -16.44 -15.56 -5.37
CA SER A 50 -15.86 -16.82 -4.92
C SER A 50 -16.90 -17.69 -4.19
N SER A 51 -16.85 -19.01 -4.44
CA SER A 51 -17.76 -19.94 -3.77
C SER A 51 -17.50 -20.02 -2.27
N LYS A 52 -18.52 -20.41 -1.49
CA LYS A 52 -18.38 -20.69 -0.04
C LYS A 52 -17.28 -21.70 0.27
N LYS A 53 -17.05 -22.67 -0.63
CA LYS A 53 -15.97 -23.66 -0.48
C LYS A 53 -14.60 -22.98 -0.53
N VAL A 54 -14.40 -22.05 -1.46
CA VAL A 54 -13.15 -21.30 -1.60
C VAL A 54 -12.92 -20.40 -0.38
N THR A 55 -13.92 -19.63 0.05
CA THR A 55 -13.76 -18.71 1.18
C THR A 55 -13.47 -19.45 2.50
N LYS A 56 -14.10 -20.60 2.74
CA LYS A 56 -13.78 -21.44 3.91
C LYS A 56 -12.36 -22.00 3.89
N ARG A 57 -11.84 -22.32 2.71
CA ARG A 57 -10.46 -22.77 2.55
C ARG A 57 -9.45 -21.66 2.81
N VAL A 58 -9.69 -20.47 2.27
CA VAL A 58 -8.86 -19.28 2.55
C VAL A 58 -8.87 -18.94 4.03
N LEU A 59 -10.03 -18.98 4.68
CA LEU A 59 -10.16 -18.76 6.13
C LEU A 59 -9.33 -19.80 6.93
N ALA A 60 -9.40 -21.08 6.58
CA ALA A 60 -8.61 -22.12 7.23
C ALA A 60 -7.10 -21.92 7.01
N TYR A 61 -6.69 -21.43 5.84
CA TYR A 61 -5.32 -21.02 5.56
C TYR A 61 -4.86 -19.88 6.48
N LEU A 62 -5.61 -18.77 6.54
CA LEU A 62 -5.23 -17.62 7.36
C LEU A 62 -5.14 -17.96 8.85
N LYS A 63 -6.02 -18.83 9.35
CA LYS A 63 -5.94 -19.36 10.71
C LYS A 63 -4.68 -20.19 10.95
N ARG A 64 -4.28 -21.03 9.99
CA ARG A 64 -3.09 -21.88 10.08
C ARG A 64 -1.79 -21.07 10.04
N MET A 65 -1.75 -20.01 9.25
CA MET A 65 -0.56 -19.15 9.14
C MET A 65 -0.34 -18.26 10.38
N ASP A 66 -1.25 -18.30 11.36
CA ASP A 66 -1.18 -17.53 12.62
C ASP A 66 -1.00 -16.00 12.42
N VAL A 67 -1.26 -15.47 11.22
CA VAL A 67 -1.06 -14.04 10.87
C VAL A 67 -1.99 -13.07 11.61
N LEU A 68 -2.91 -13.60 12.42
CA LEU A 68 -3.91 -12.85 13.18
C LEU A 68 -3.87 -13.15 14.69
N LYS A 69 -2.98 -14.06 15.12
CA LYS A 69 -2.87 -14.55 16.50
C LYS A 69 -2.20 -13.51 17.39
N TYR A 70 -2.83 -13.16 18.50
CA TYR A 70 -2.38 -12.08 19.41
C TYR A 70 -0.95 -12.33 19.98
N PRO A 71 -0.09 -11.29 20.11
CA PRO A 71 -0.38 -9.88 19.83
C PRO A 71 -0.63 -9.58 18.34
N GLY A 72 -0.22 -10.49 17.45
CA GLY A 72 -0.47 -10.40 16.01
C GLY A 72 0.23 -9.21 15.41
N PHE A 73 -0.09 -8.90 14.15
CA PHE A 73 0.41 -7.71 13.50
C PHE A 73 -0.50 -6.52 13.83
N LEU A 74 -0.18 -5.84 14.93
CA LEU A 74 -0.92 -4.68 15.43
C LEU A 74 -0.95 -3.55 14.38
N GLY A 75 0.14 -3.38 13.65
CA GLY A 75 0.34 -2.35 12.64
C GLY A 75 -0.40 -2.55 11.31
N GLY A 76 -1.01 -3.73 11.12
CA GLY A 76 -1.56 -4.18 9.84
C GLY A 76 -0.80 -5.39 9.28
N ILE A 77 -1.25 -5.94 8.15
CA ILE A 77 -0.66 -7.17 7.59
C ILE A 77 0.73 -6.90 6.95
N PRO A 78 1.79 -7.64 7.32
CA PRO A 78 3.12 -7.44 6.75
C PRO A 78 3.20 -7.96 5.31
N ALA A 79 4.18 -7.45 4.56
CA ALA A 79 4.43 -7.86 3.19
C ALA A 79 4.77 -9.36 3.07
N THR A 80 5.56 -9.88 4.01
CA THR A 80 5.90 -11.30 4.15
C THR A 80 5.98 -11.71 5.62
N LEU A 81 6.30 -12.98 5.88
CA LEU A 81 6.68 -13.47 7.21
C LEU A 81 8.19 -13.77 7.31
N GLU A 82 8.99 -13.33 6.34
CA GLU A 82 10.43 -13.61 6.26
C GLU A 82 11.22 -12.64 7.12
N GLY A 83 11.49 -13.03 8.37
CA GLY A 83 12.17 -12.17 9.35
C GLY A 83 13.70 -12.08 9.18
N SER A 84 14.32 -12.89 8.31
CA SER A 84 15.76 -12.81 8.04
C SER A 84 16.13 -11.82 6.93
N SER A 85 15.13 -11.34 6.18
CA SER A 85 15.33 -10.34 5.12
C SER A 85 15.46 -8.93 5.69
N HIS A 86 16.19 -8.09 4.96
CA HIS A 86 16.32 -6.65 5.23
C HIS A 86 15.73 -5.79 4.10
N GLU A 87 15.02 -6.43 3.16
CA GLU A 87 14.40 -5.78 2.02
C GLU A 87 13.14 -5.00 2.38
N GLN A 88 12.80 -4.02 1.54
CA GLN A 88 11.66 -3.13 1.77
C GLN A 88 10.31 -3.85 1.77
N TRP A 89 10.16 -4.85 0.91
CA TRP A 89 8.92 -5.60 0.71
C TRP A 89 8.89 -6.91 1.51
N ASP A 90 9.61 -6.96 2.63
CA ASP A 90 9.62 -8.08 3.55
C ASP A 90 9.22 -7.68 4.97
N PHE A 91 9.06 -8.68 5.84
CA PHE A 91 8.84 -8.46 7.27
C PHE A 91 9.96 -7.58 7.86
N PRO A 92 9.64 -6.56 8.71
CA PRO A 92 8.35 -6.30 9.34
C PRO A 92 7.49 -5.26 8.60
N ASN A 93 7.78 -4.92 7.35
CA ASN A 93 7.16 -3.78 6.72
C ASN A 93 5.71 -4.02 6.28
N VAL A 94 4.87 -3.02 6.54
CA VAL A 94 3.48 -2.91 6.12
C VAL A 94 3.35 -1.77 5.12
N TRP A 95 2.68 -2.04 4.01
CA TRP A 95 2.46 -1.07 2.94
C TRP A 95 0.97 -0.82 2.73
N GLY A 96 0.59 0.46 2.67
CA GLY A 96 -0.79 0.90 2.40
C GLY A 96 -1.51 0.12 1.29
N PRO A 97 -0.94 -0.04 0.07
CA PRO A 97 -1.60 -0.78 -1.00
C PRO A 97 -1.79 -2.26 -0.68
N SER A 98 -0.83 -2.89 -0.01
CA SER A 98 -0.90 -4.31 0.33
C SER A 98 -1.99 -4.60 1.38
N VAL A 99 -2.05 -3.77 2.42
CA VAL A 99 -3.11 -3.82 3.44
C VAL A 99 -4.46 -3.59 2.81
N HIS A 100 -4.58 -2.56 1.98
CA HIS A 100 -5.84 -2.20 1.33
C HIS A 100 -6.39 -3.34 0.48
N LEU A 101 -5.58 -3.92 -0.40
CA LEU A 101 -5.98 -5.04 -1.25
C LEU A 101 -6.33 -6.28 -0.42
N PHE A 102 -5.56 -6.59 0.62
CA PHE A 102 -5.86 -7.69 1.53
C PHE A 102 -7.22 -7.51 2.20
N VAL A 103 -7.45 -6.34 2.79
CA VAL A 103 -8.71 -6.00 3.48
C VAL A 103 -9.89 -6.04 2.51
N GLU A 104 -9.79 -5.42 1.34
CA GLU A 104 -10.89 -5.40 0.36
C GLU A 104 -11.21 -6.80 -0.17
N SER A 105 -10.21 -7.64 -0.37
CA SER A 105 -10.39 -9.02 -0.82
C SER A 105 -11.19 -9.84 0.19
N LEU A 106 -10.84 -9.71 1.48
CA LEU A 106 -11.58 -10.39 2.54
C LEU A 106 -12.97 -9.80 2.76
N ARG A 107 -13.10 -8.46 2.72
CA ARG A 107 -14.39 -7.77 2.91
C ARG A 107 -15.40 -8.11 1.80
N LYS A 108 -14.94 -8.22 0.55
CA LYS A 108 -15.79 -8.56 -0.60
C LYS A 108 -16.07 -10.05 -0.74
N SER A 109 -15.38 -10.93 0.00
CA SER A 109 -15.56 -12.38 -0.08
C SER A 109 -16.97 -12.89 0.26
N GLY A 110 -17.77 -12.11 1.00
CA GLY A 110 -19.09 -12.52 1.50
C GLY A 110 -19.05 -13.50 2.67
N ASP A 111 -17.87 -13.89 3.18
CA ASP A 111 -17.76 -14.70 4.39
C ASP A 111 -17.70 -13.80 5.65
N PRO A 112 -18.61 -13.98 6.63
CA PRO A 112 -18.66 -13.14 7.83
C PRO A 112 -17.39 -13.17 8.69
N GLU A 113 -16.68 -14.30 8.72
CA GLU A 113 -15.45 -14.40 9.53
C GLU A 113 -14.28 -13.72 8.81
N LEU A 114 -14.17 -13.87 7.49
CA LEU A 114 -13.21 -13.10 6.69
C LEU A 114 -13.50 -11.59 6.78
N TYR A 115 -14.78 -11.18 6.82
CA TYR A 115 -15.15 -9.78 7.07
C TYR A 115 -14.61 -9.28 8.41
N ASN A 116 -14.80 -10.03 9.49
CA ASN A 116 -14.29 -9.64 10.82
C ASN A 116 -12.75 -9.51 10.83
N ILE A 117 -12.06 -10.41 10.15
CA ILE A 117 -10.61 -10.34 9.96
C ILE A 117 -10.23 -9.07 9.20
N SER A 118 -10.93 -8.79 8.09
CA SER A 118 -10.69 -7.60 7.27
C SER A 118 -10.82 -6.32 8.09
N LYS A 119 -11.85 -6.24 8.94
CA LYS A 119 -12.07 -5.10 9.82
C LYS A 119 -10.96 -5.00 10.86
N LYS A 120 -10.58 -6.09 11.53
CA LYS A 120 -9.50 -6.08 12.53
C LYS A 120 -8.18 -5.54 11.95
N VAL A 121 -7.83 -5.96 10.73
CA VAL A 121 -6.62 -5.49 10.04
C VAL A 121 -6.75 -4.02 9.63
N ALA A 122 -7.92 -3.59 9.14
CA ALA A 122 -8.19 -2.19 8.83
C ALA A 122 -8.06 -1.29 10.06
N ASP A 123 -8.67 -1.69 11.18
CA ASP A 123 -8.65 -0.94 12.44
C ASP A 123 -7.20 -0.75 12.95
N GLY A 124 -6.38 -1.81 12.88
CA GLY A 124 -4.96 -1.75 13.25
C GLY A 124 -4.16 -0.79 12.37
N PHE A 125 -4.33 -0.89 11.05
CA PHE A 125 -3.64 0.00 10.12
C PHE A 125 -4.08 1.46 10.25
N ILE A 126 -5.39 1.72 10.38
CA ILE A 126 -5.93 3.07 10.61
C ILE A 126 -5.36 3.66 11.90
N ARG A 127 -5.35 2.89 13.00
CA ARG A 127 -4.79 3.33 14.29
C ARG A 127 -3.30 3.66 14.16
N THR A 128 -2.55 2.85 13.43
CA THR A 128 -1.12 3.04 13.21
C THR A 128 -0.83 4.32 12.43
N VAL A 129 -1.54 4.54 11.32
CA VAL A 129 -1.40 5.78 10.53
C VAL A 129 -1.84 7.01 11.34
N TYR A 130 -2.94 6.89 12.10
CA TYR A 130 -3.39 7.94 13.00
C TYR A 130 -2.33 8.30 14.05
N ASN A 131 -1.72 7.31 14.69
CA ASN A 131 -0.68 7.55 15.69
C ASN A 131 0.58 8.16 15.06
N GLY A 132 0.97 7.74 13.86
CA GLY A 132 2.12 8.30 13.16
C GLY A 132 1.96 9.80 12.85
N LEU A 133 0.72 10.22 12.56
CA LEU A 133 0.40 11.61 12.25
C LEU A 133 0.05 12.45 13.49
N MET A 134 -0.77 11.92 14.40
CA MET A 134 -1.41 12.70 15.47
C MET A 134 -0.77 12.48 16.84
N ASN A 135 -0.16 11.32 17.08
CA ASN A 135 0.47 10.96 18.35
C ASN A 135 1.90 10.40 18.16
N PRO A 136 2.77 11.09 17.40
CA PRO A 136 4.08 10.52 17.08
C PRO A 136 4.93 10.35 18.34
N SER A 137 5.66 9.25 18.41
CA SER A 137 6.74 9.07 19.40
C SER A 137 7.79 10.17 19.24
N PRO A 138 8.47 10.63 20.32
CA PRO A 138 9.54 11.63 20.23
C PRO A 138 10.69 11.29 19.27
N GLN A 139 10.82 10.01 18.89
CA GLN A 139 11.84 9.53 17.95
C GLN A 139 11.53 9.92 16.50
N TRP A 140 10.27 10.21 16.17
CA TRP A 140 9.80 10.38 14.79
C TRP A 140 8.94 11.64 14.67
N PRO A 141 9.03 12.40 13.56
CA PRO A 141 8.12 13.51 13.32
C PRO A 141 6.69 13.02 13.03
N ALA A 142 5.71 13.91 13.23
CA ALA A 142 4.33 13.69 12.79
C ALA A 142 4.28 13.50 11.27
N ALA A 143 3.91 12.32 10.79
CA ALA A 143 3.80 12.04 9.36
C ALA A 143 2.89 10.85 9.04
N CYS A 144 2.32 10.88 7.83
CA CYS A 144 1.87 9.68 7.15
C CYS A 144 3.08 9.03 6.43
N TRP A 145 3.59 7.93 6.96
CA TRP A 145 4.75 7.24 6.41
C TRP A 145 4.43 6.42 5.16
N GLU A 146 5.44 6.20 4.32
CA GLU A 146 5.42 5.29 3.17
C GLU A 146 5.06 3.86 3.56
N LYS A 147 5.67 3.39 4.66
CA LYS A 147 5.57 2.04 5.23
C LYS A 147 5.66 2.12 6.75
N TYR A 148 5.09 1.13 7.44
CA TYR A 148 5.05 1.03 8.91
C TYR A 148 5.59 -0.33 9.38
N ASP A 149 5.93 -0.42 10.66
CA ASP A 149 6.33 -1.67 11.30
C ASP A 149 5.10 -2.47 11.77
N ALA A 150 4.88 -3.66 11.21
CA ALA A 150 3.73 -4.52 11.49
C ALA A 150 3.58 -4.90 12.97
N ARG A 151 4.69 -4.89 13.72
CA ARG A 151 4.75 -5.37 15.10
C ARG A 151 4.10 -4.39 16.09
N PHE A 152 3.97 -3.12 15.70
CA PHE A 152 3.51 -2.03 16.57
C PHE A 152 2.41 -1.22 15.89
N ASP A 153 1.57 -0.58 16.69
CA ASP A 153 0.54 0.35 16.23
C ASP A 153 0.76 1.78 16.74
N ASP A 154 1.96 2.09 17.23
CA ASP A 154 2.36 3.41 17.71
C ASP A 154 2.74 4.39 16.59
N GLY A 155 2.57 3.98 15.34
CA GLY A 155 2.78 4.82 14.17
C GLY A 155 4.24 4.99 13.75
N ARG A 156 5.15 4.18 14.29
CA ARG A 156 6.55 4.19 13.85
C ARG A 156 6.69 3.76 12.38
N PRO A 157 7.62 4.38 11.62
CA PRO A 157 7.88 3.98 10.25
C PRO A 157 8.47 2.56 10.16
N GLY A 158 8.28 1.94 9.01
CA GLY A 158 8.99 0.73 8.61
C GLY A 158 10.47 0.99 8.36
N ILE A 159 11.22 -0.08 8.14
CA ILE A 159 12.69 -0.07 8.07
C ILE A 159 13.20 -0.80 6.81
N GLY A 160 14.52 -0.83 6.62
CA GLY A 160 15.17 -1.64 5.60
C GLY A 160 15.08 -1.07 4.18
N GLY A 161 15.83 -1.71 3.29
CA GLY A 161 15.94 -1.33 1.89
C GLY A 161 17.05 -0.39 1.49
N GLU A 162 16.94 0.03 0.24
CA GLU A 162 17.90 0.85 -0.49
C GLU A 162 17.90 2.34 -0.08
N TYR A 163 16.83 2.83 0.55
CA TYR A 163 16.69 4.24 0.91
C TYR A 163 15.87 4.48 2.19
N PRO A 164 16.06 5.64 2.87
CA PRO A 164 15.31 5.98 4.08
C PRO A 164 13.79 6.08 3.84
N VAL A 165 12.99 5.76 4.85
CA VAL A 165 11.52 5.87 4.78
C VAL A 165 11.04 7.30 4.45
N GLN A 166 10.01 7.40 3.61
CA GLN A 166 9.47 8.69 3.11
C GLN A 166 8.20 9.13 3.85
N GLN A 167 7.93 10.45 3.84
CA GLN A 167 6.77 11.10 4.48
C GLN A 167 5.71 11.56 3.47
N GLY A 168 4.45 11.68 3.90
CA GLY A 168 3.35 12.26 3.12
C GLY A 168 2.79 11.34 2.02
N PHE A 169 3.04 10.04 2.10
CA PHE A 169 2.97 9.14 0.95
C PHE A 169 1.55 8.89 0.42
N GLY A 170 1.35 9.09 -0.89
CA GLY A 170 0.03 9.09 -1.54
C GLY A 170 -0.77 7.80 -1.37
N TRP A 171 -0.15 6.62 -1.51
CA TRP A 171 -0.88 5.35 -1.32
C TRP A 171 -1.31 5.13 0.13
N THR A 172 -0.60 5.68 1.12
CA THR A 172 -0.94 5.50 2.54
C THR A 172 -2.17 6.32 2.83
N ASN A 173 -2.16 7.57 2.37
CA ASN A 173 -3.29 8.48 2.45
C ASN A 173 -4.52 7.89 1.75
N GLY A 174 -4.36 7.38 0.52
CA GLY A 174 -5.47 6.78 -0.24
C GLY A 174 -6.03 5.54 0.44
N ALA A 175 -5.17 4.63 0.89
CA ALA A 175 -5.58 3.40 1.58
C ALA A 175 -6.34 3.71 2.88
N VAL A 176 -5.80 4.57 3.75
CA VAL A 176 -6.41 4.85 5.04
C VAL A 176 -7.76 5.57 4.88
N LEU A 177 -7.85 6.54 3.97
CA LEU A 177 -9.09 7.28 3.72
C LEU A 177 -10.20 6.37 3.17
N ASP A 178 -9.87 5.48 2.23
CA ASP A 178 -10.83 4.55 1.67
C ASP A 178 -11.26 3.48 2.71
N LEU A 179 -10.35 2.99 3.55
CA LEU A 179 -10.70 2.10 4.66
C LEU A 179 -11.64 2.76 5.67
N ILE A 180 -11.36 4.02 6.06
CA ILE A 180 -12.25 4.80 6.92
C ILE A 180 -13.63 4.94 6.26
N TYR A 181 -13.66 5.32 4.98
CA TYR A 181 -14.89 5.47 4.22
C TYR A 181 -15.72 4.18 4.16
N ARG A 182 -15.09 3.01 4.04
CA ARG A 182 -15.80 1.72 3.93
C ARG A 182 -16.34 1.20 5.23
N PHE A 183 -15.61 1.34 6.32
CA PHE A 183 -15.95 0.72 7.61
C PHE A 183 -16.62 1.65 8.61
N TYR A 184 -16.48 2.97 8.44
CA TYR A 184 -16.87 3.95 9.46
C TYR A 184 -17.74 5.09 8.94
N ILE A 185 -17.92 5.23 7.63
CA ILE A 185 -18.87 6.18 7.05
C ILE A 185 -20.14 5.43 6.64
N GLU A 186 -21.25 5.82 7.25
CA GLU A 186 -22.53 5.18 7.08
C GLU A 186 -23.02 5.23 5.62
N PRO A 187 -23.70 4.18 5.08
CA PRO A 187 -24.21 4.16 3.71
C PRO A 187 -25.03 5.40 3.31
N GLN A 188 -25.81 5.95 4.24
CA GLN A 188 -26.58 7.16 4.02
C GLN A 188 -25.68 8.38 3.79
N GLU A 189 -24.64 8.56 4.59
CA GLU A 189 -23.70 9.68 4.48
C GLU A 189 -22.84 9.59 3.21
N ARG A 190 -22.56 8.37 2.75
CA ARG A 190 -21.87 8.09 1.48
C ARG A 190 -22.60 8.63 0.25
N LYS A 191 -23.94 8.63 0.25
CA LYS A 191 -24.74 9.16 -0.87
C LYS A 191 -24.80 10.70 -0.90
N PHE A 192 -24.67 11.35 0.26
CA PHE A 192 -24.78 12.81 0.37
C PHE A 192 -23.44 13.56 0.29
N GLY A 193 -22.31 12.91 0.56
CA GLY A 193 -20.97 13.52 0.56
C GLY A 193 -20.49 14.05 -0.80
N ALA A 194 -20.87 13.40 -1.91
CA ALA A 194 -20.46 13.83 -3.25
C ALA A 194 -21.15 15.12 -3.72
N VAL A 195 -22.36 15.41 -3.23
CA VAL A 195 -23.20 16.55 -3.67
C VAL A 195 -22.96 17.80 -2.82
N ARG A 196 -22.69 17.64 -1.52
CA ARG A 196 -22.65 18.77 -0.58
C ARG A 196 -21.35 19.59 -0.61
N LEU A 197 -20.21 18.97 -0.96
CA LEU A 197 -18.93 19.67 -1.07
C LEU A 197 -18.89 20.66 -2.25
N TYR A 198 -19.66 20.41 -3.30
CA TYR A 198 -19.85 21.34 -4.42
C TYR A 198 -20.94 22.38 -4.15
N ALA A 199 -22.07 21.98 -3.54
CA ALA A 199 -23.22 22.87 -3.37
C ALA A 199 -23.04 23.95 -2.29
N ASN A 200 -22.35 23.65 -1.18
CA ASN A 200 -22.20 24.60 -0.08
C ASN A 200 -21.15 25.71 -0.35
N ASN A 201 -20.26 25.52 -1.32
CA ASN A 201 -19.25 26.53 -1.71
C ASN A 201 -19.76 27.54 -2.75
N VAL A 202 -20.90 27.29 -3.39
CA VAL A 202 -21.41 28.17 -4.48
C VAL A 202 -22.39 29.24 -3.96
N HIS A 203 -23.04 29.02 -2.80
CA HIS A 203 -24.10 29.92 -2.32
C HIS A 203 -23.73 30.86 -1.18
N SER A 204 -22.54 30.76 -0.59
CA SER A 204 -22.10 31.62 0.51
C SER A 204 -20.90 32.47 0.08
N ASN A 205 -21.15 33.76 -0.16
CA ASN A 205 -20.15 34.84 -0.32
C ASN A 205 -19.57 35.14 -1.71
N ARG A 206 -20.33 35.90 -2.50
CA ARG A 206 -19.83 36.68 -3.66
C ARG A 206 -18.66 37.63 -3.35
N ARG A 207 -18.35 37.94 -2.08
CA ARG A 207 -17.22 38.81 -1.68
C ARG A 207 -15.90 38.08 -1.41
N LEU A 208 -15.89 36.74 -1.34
CA LEU A 208 -14.67 35.95 -1.07
C LEU A 208 -13.91 35.52 -2.35
N TYR A 209 -14.47 35.76 -3.54
CA TYR A 209 -13.87 35.38 -4.83
C TYR A 209 -12.50 36.01 -5.10
N ILE A 210 -12.22 37.20 -4.56
CA ILE A 210 -10.92 37.87 -4.71
C ILE A 210 -9.85 37.19 -3.84
N PHE A 211 -10.22 36.62 -2.69
CA PHE A 211 -9.28 35.85 -1.85
C PHE A 211 -9.01 34.44 -2.40
N TYR A 212 -10.01 33.79 -3.00
CA TYR A 212 -9.87 32.44 -3.55
C TYR A 212 -9.17 32.37 -4.92
N LEU A 213 -8.90 33.49 -5.59
CA LEU A 213 -8.01 33.54 -6.76
C LEU A 213 -6.53 33.75 -6.36
N LEU A 214 -6.29 34.36 -5.19
CA LEU A 214 -4.94 34.66 -4.69
C LEU A 214 -4.31 33.51 -3.90
N ILE A 215 -5.11 32.65 -3.26
CA ILE A 215 -4.62 31.49 -2.49
C ILE A 215 -4.10 30.35 -3.39
N PRO A 216 -4.78 29.96 -4.50
CA PRO A 216 -4.24 28.95 -5.41
C PRO A 216 -2.98 29.44 -6.13
N THR A 217 -2.89 30.72 -6.47
CA THR A 217 -1.70 31.30 -7.10
C THR A 217 -0.52 31.36 -6.13
N SER A 218 -0.74 31.71 -4.87
CA SER A 218 0.31 31.66 -3.84
C SER A 218 0.71 30.24 -3.45
N LEU A 219 -0.21 29.26 -3.40
CA LEU A 219 0.13 27.85 -3.22
C LEU A 219 0.87 27.25 -4.41
N LEU A 220 0.54 27.66 -5.64
CA LEU A 220 1.29 27.29 -6.84
C LEU A 220 2.69 27.92 -6.86
N ILE A 221 2.83 29.16 -6.40
CA ILE A 221 4.14 29.82 -6.25
C ILE A 221 4.97 29.14 -5.16
N VAL A 222 4.36 28.78 -4.02
CA VAL A 222 5.04 28.03 -2.95
C VAL A 222 5.42 26.63 -3.42
N ALA A 223 4.55 25.91 -4.13
CA ALA A 223 4.86 24.61 -4.73
C ALA A 223 5.94 24.69 -5.81
N TRP A 224 5.95 25.77 -6.60
CA TRP A 224 7.00 26.05 -7.58
C TRP A 224 8.32 26.37 -6.90
N LEU A 225 8.33 27.22 -5.86
CA LEU A 225 9.53 27.55 -5.08
C LEU A 225 10.08 26.34 -4.32
N THR A 226 9.24 25.50 -3.72
CA THR A 226 9.70 24.25 -3.08
C THR A 226 10.26 23.27 -4.11
N CYS A 227 9.66 23.17 -5.30
CA CYS A 227 10.21 22.36 -6.39
C CYS A 227 11.56 22.90 -6.90
N GLN A 228 11.76 24.23 -6.93
CA GLN A 228 13.05 24.86 -7.26
C GLN A 228 14.10 24.60 -6.17
N VAL A 229 13.75 24.73 -4.89
CA VAL A 229 14.64 24.43 -3.77
C VAL A 229 15.04 22.96 -3.76
N GLN A 230 14.12 22.05 -4.04
CA GLN A 230 14.37 20.61 -4.09
C GLN A 230 15.24 20.24 -5.30
N LYS A 231 15.02 20.87 -6.47
CA LYS A 231 15.95 20.75 -7.62
C LYS A 231 17.34 21.31 -7.33
N SER A 232 17.44 22.43 -6.59
CA SER A 232 18.72 23.02 -6.19
C SER A 232 19.48 22.13 -5.21
N GLN A 233 18.81 21.53 -4.23
CA GLN A 233 19.40 20.59 -3.26
C GLN A 233 19.83 19.29 -3.93
N VAL A 234 19.00 18.74 -4.83
CA VAL A 234 19.35 17.55 -5.63
C VAL A 234 20.52 17.83 -6.56
N ASN A 235 20.58 19.01 -7.20
CA ASN A 235 21.72 19.40 -8.02
C ASN A 235 22.97 19.62 -7.18
N HIS A 236 22.89 20.29 -6.03
CA HIS A 236 24.03 20.50 -5.14
C HIS A 236 24.60 19.18 -4.60
N ASN A 237 23.73 18.24 -4.20
CA ASN A 237 24.14 16.91 -3.77
C ASN A 237 24.70 16.08 -4.93
N ARG A 238 24.15 16.19 -6.15
CA ARG A 238 24.75 15.57 -7.34
C ARG A 238 26.14 16.12 -7.63
N THR A 239 26.35 17.44 -7.59
CA THR A 239 27.67 18.04 -7.85
C THR A 239 28.69 17.62 -6.80
N GLN A 240 28.32 17.59 -5.51
CA GLN A 240 29.21 17.07 -4.46
C GLN A 240 29.53 15.58 -4.63
N ILE A 241 28.56 14.77 -5.05
CA ILE A 241 28.77 13.36 -5.40
C ILE A 241 29.73 13.23 -6.61
N PHE A 242 29.63 14.08 -7.64
CA PHE A 242 30.56 14.06 -8.77
C PHE A 242 31.97 14.57 -8.41
N ASP A 243 32.09 15.50 -7.46
CA ASP A 243 33.39 15.98 -6.96
C ASP A 243 34.08 14.95 -6.04
N ILE A 244 33.31 14.08 -5.36
CA ILE A 244 33.84 13.04 -4.47
C ILE A 244 34.20 11.75 -5.25
N ILE A 245 33.45 11.40 -6.29
CA ILE A 245 33.55 10.07 -6.94
C ILE A 245 34.19 10.15 -8.34
N GLY A 246 34.47 11.36 -8.85
CA GLY A 246 34.96 11.56 -10.21
C GLY A 246 33.86 11.32 -11.25
N LYS A 247 33.98 11.96 -12.43
CA LYS A 247 33.03 11.75 -13.53
C LYS A 247 33.18 10.31 -14.07
N PRO A 248 32.07 9.58 -14.33
CA PRO A 248 32.17 8.29 -14.96
C PRO A 248 32.69 8.47 -16.39
N GLU A 249 33.81 7.84 -16.71
CA GLU A 249 34.26 7.64 -18.08
C GLU A 249 33.19 6.83 -18.83
N GLU A 250 32.90 7.24 -20.06
CA GLU A 250 32.01 6.54 -20.97
C GLU A 250 32.53 5.11 -21.17
N SER A 251 31.86 4.14 -20.56
CA SER A 251 32.15 2.72 -20.76
C SER A 251 31.74 2.35 -22.18
N TYR A 252 32.76 2.14 -23.02
CA TYR A 252 32.65 1.58 -24.35
C TYR A 252 31.77 0.32 -24.34
N LEU A 253 30.72 0.35 -25.16
CA LEU A 253 30.00 -0.85 -25.58
C LEU A 253 31.00 -1.74 -26.33
N ILE A 254 31.26 -2.92 -25.79
CA ILE A 254 31.87 -4.03 -26.53
C ILE A 254 30.87 -4.39 -27.62
N ALA A 255 31.16 -3.97 -28.85
CA ALA A 255 30.50 -4.50 -30.04
C ALA A 255 31.02 -5.92 -30.26
N ASP A 256 30.10 -6.87 -30.33
CA ASP A 256 30.35 -8.17 -30.96
C ASP A 256 30.89 -7.93 -32.37
N SER A 257 32.10 -8.43 -32.63
CA SER A 257 32.61 -8.61 -33.98
C SER A 257 32.63 -10.10 -34.29
N ASP A 258 31.55 -10.58 -34.89
CA ASP A 258 31.65 -11.66 -35.88
C ASP A 258 32.54 -11.16 -37.03
N THR A 259 33.67 -11.83 -37.28
CA THR A 259 34.16 -12.19 -38.64
C THR A 259 35.51 -12.94 -38.58
N GLU A 260 35.51 -14.06 -39.30
CA GLU A 260 36.60 -14.99 -39.71
C GLU A 260 37.17 -16.00 -38.69
#